data_AF-A0A9P5XUD6-F1
#
_entry.id   AF-A0A9P5XUD6-F1
#
_cell.length_a   1.000
_cell.length_b   1.000
_cell.length_c   1.000
_cell.angle_alpha   90.00
_cell.angle_beta   90.00
_cell.angle_gamma   90.00
#
_symmetry.space_group_name_H-M   'P 1'
#
loop_
_entity.id
_entity.type
_entity.pdbx_description
1 polymer ?
#
loop_
_entity_poly.entity_id
_entity_poly.type
_entity_poly.pdbx_seq_one_letter_code
_entity_poly.pdbx_strand_id
1 'polypeptide(L)'
;MKPISWCSAVIKVERRAHAVHTLRFPAHLPTSSESRLPSVTSDNEIVQNIIAQAFSAIINLKHLFLLGQNSQPASIKLSTLASCTFSLCSFAGQVSGDLGIQEQLDFLLKHPTIEYWVPTEPFLRSVNSFPTNILPNLRQTVLVRPSLMKALGGRPIESLMILFIDITHSRAVEYTHGSLGPDWSTIDIISNLSRAAPNLKILTLGSLIKDDSVITAENQQSLVDAVARFCHLKILVLNTYMCALQKHTDEDPDPENPLEHSVAWEGRSPAQARQVATQFMTACPSLRRLSFPDTGPSPTNSLTYILSGTKAKLDGFYIIDNSGWWLR
;
A
#
# COMPACT_ATOMS: atom_id res chain seq x y z
N MET A 1 -8.82 -19.08 16.25
CA MET A 1 -7.86 -19.95 16.98
C MET A 1 -7.03 -19.05 17.90
N LYS A 2 -6.80 -19.40 19.16
CA LYS A 2 -5.99 -18.56 20.07
C LYS A 2 -4.51 -18.62 19.61
N PRO A 3 -3.79 -17.48 19.48
CA PRO A 3 -2.42 -17.49 18.95
C PRO A 3 -1.47 -18.43 19.69
N ILE A 4 -1.59 -18.53 21.02
CA ILE A 4 -0.74 -19.41 21.86
C ILE A 4 -1.01 -20.90 21.61
N SER A 5 -2.28 -21.29 21.38
CA SER A 5 -2.60 -22.69 21.06
C SER A 5 -2.03 -23.11 19.72
N TRP A 6 -2.00 -22.18 18.74
CA TRP A 6 -1.37 -22.41 17.45
C TRP A 6 0.16 -22.54 17.59
N CYS A 7 0.82 -21.63 18.33
CA CYS A 7 2.27 -21.70 18.56
C CYS A 7 2.66 -23.04 19.18
N SER A 8 1.94 -23.47 20.21
CA SER A 8 2.16 -24.78 20.86
C SER A 8 1.99 -25.96 19.90
N ALA A 9 1.05 -25.87 18.96
CA ALA A 9 0.79 -26.90 17.97
C ALA A 9 1.85 -26.96 16.86
N VAL A 10 2.46 -25.83 16.51
CA VAL A 10 3.58 -25.74 15.57
C VAL A 10 4.84 -26.34 16.17
N ILE A 11 5.16 -25.97 17.43
CA ILE A 11 6.34 -26.48 18.15
C ILE A 11 6.33 -28.01 18.25
N LYS A 12 5.16 -28.61 18.54
CA LYS A 12 5.05 -30.06 18.76
C LYS A 12 5.03 -30.89 17.47
N VAL A 13 4.83 -30.27 16.32
CA VAL A 13 4.60 -31.00 15.06
C VAL A 13 5.43 -30.38 13.94
N GLU A 14 6.64 -30.92 13.75
CA GLU A 14 7.59 -30.46 12.74
C GLU A 14 6.96 -30.33 11.35
N ARG A 15 6.20 -31.35 10.90
CA ARG A 15 5.52 -31.31 9.61
C ARG A 15 4.60 -30.09 9.44
N ARG A 16 3.96 -29.61 10.51
CA ARG A 16 3.14 -28.39 10.46
C ARG A 16 4.02 -27.16 10.30
N ALA A 17 5.12 -27.07 11.03
CA ALA A 17 6.05 -25.95 10.93
C ALA A 17 6.66 -25.84 9.52
N HIS A 18 7.06 -26.96 8.91
CA HIS A 18 7.59 -27.01 7.54
C HIS A 18 6.56 -26.62 6.47
N ALA A 19 5.26 -26.81 6.73
CA ALA A 19 4.21 -26.45 5.79
C ALA A 19 3.90 -24.94 5.78
N VAL A 20 4.37 -24.16 6.77
CA VAL A 20 4.08 -22.72 6.88
C VAL A 20 5.00 -21.93 5.94
N HIS A 21 4.42 -21.44 4.85
CA HIS A 21 5.08 -20.54 3.89
C HIS A 21 4.60 -19.09 4.02
N THR A 22 3.33 -18.93 4.41
CA THR A 22 2.69 -17.63 4.65
C THR A 22 2.05 -17.65 6.02
N LEU A 23 2.30 -16.61 6.82
CA LEU A 23 1.73 -16.46 8.15
C LEU A 23 1.11 -15.08 8.34
N ARG A 24 -0.16 -15.09 8.72
CA ARG A 24 -0.86 -13.92 9.25
C ARG A 24 -0.99 -14.07 10.74
N PHE A 25 -0.22 -13.30 11.50
CA PHE A 25 -0.12 -13.44 12.94
C PHE A 25 -0.64 -12.19 13.64
N PRO A 26 -1.46 -12.30 14.69
CA PRO A 26 -1.95 -11.13 15.41
C PRO A 26 -0.79 -10.40 16.10
N ALA A 27 -0.65 -9.10 15.84
CA ALA A 27 0.35 -8.25 16.49
C ALA A 27 0.03 -8.01 17.96
N HIS A 28 -1.25 -8.09 18.33
CA HIS A 28 -1.76 -7.94 19.69
C HIS A 28 -2.09 -9.29 20.29
N LEU A 29 -1.44 -9.59 21.41
CA LEU A 29 -1.70 -10.81 22.16
C LEU A 29 -2.64 -10.47 23.30
N PRO A 30 -3.71 -11.26 23.52
CA PRO A 30 -4.58 -11.03 24.67
C PRO A 30 -3.75 -11.22 25.94
N THR A 31 -3.38 -10.13 26.60
CA THR A 31 -2.97 -10.15 27.99
C THR A 31 -4.19 -10.54 28.80
N SER A 32 -4.03 -11.39 29.81
CA SER A 32 -5.09 -11.93 30.70
C SER A 32 -5.80 -10.86 31.58
N SER A 33 -5.79 -9.61 31.16
CA SER A 33 -6.26 -8.43 31.87
C SER A 33 -7.77 -8.17 31.71
N GLU A 34 -8.60 -9.20 31.87
CA GLU A 34 -9.90 -9.01 32.56
C GLU A 34 -9.74 -9.16 34.09
N SER A 35 -8.57 -9.62 34.55
CA SER A 35 -8.20 -9.66 35.96
C SER A 35 -7.48 -8.38 36.37
N ARG A 36 -8.15 -7.56 37.19
CA ARG A 36 -7.56 -6.40 37.88
C ARG A 36 -6.55 -6.89 38.94
N LEU A 37 -5.29 -7.14 38.58
CA LEU A 37 -4.18 -7.22 39.55
C LEU A 37 -2.81 -6.96 38.85
N PRO A 38 -1.86 -6.28 39.50
CA PRO A 38 -0.57 -5.92 38.91
C PRO A 38 0.47 -7.04 39.10
N SER A 39 0.71 -7.85 38.08
CA SER A 39 1.93 -8.67 37.94
C SER A 39 2.13 -9.06 36.46
N VAL A 40 2.54 -8.11 35.61
CA VAL A 40 2.42 -8.23 34.14
C VAL A 40 3.75 -8.55 33.42
N THR A 41 4.88 -8.72 34.14
CA THR A 41 6.19 -8.96 33.48
C THR A 41 6.46 -10.42 33.14
N SER A 42 6.17 -11.37 34.04
CA SER A 42 6.49 -12.80 33.85
C SER A 42 5.67 -13.47 32.74
N ASP A 43 4.38 -13.16 32.67
CA ASP A 43 3.47 -13.82 31.72
C ASP A 43 3.73 -13.39 30.28
N ASN A 44 4.15 -12.14 30.08
CA ASN A 44 4.50 -11.63 28.76
C ASN A 44 5.79 -12.28 28.25
N GLU A 45 6.81 -12.45 29.09
CA GLU A 45 8.05 -13.14 28.72
C GLU A 45 7.80 -14.60 28.33
N ILE A 46 6.96 -15.32 29.09
CA ILE A 46 6.58 -16.70 28.76
C ILE A 46 5.88 -16.75 27.39
N VAL A 47 4.96 -15.82 27.14
CA VAL A 47 4.25 -15.72 25.87
C VAL A 47 5.20 -15.42 24.71
N GLN A 48 6.13 -14.47 24.86
CA GLN A 48 7.14 -14.17 23.84
C GLN A 48 8.04 -15.38 23.58
N ASN A 49 8.44 -16.11 24.62
CA ASN A 49 9.26 -17.32 24.48
C ASN A 49 8.56 -18.42 23.69
N ILE A 50 7.27 -18.65 23.93
CA ILE A 50 6.47 -19.61 23.16
C ILE A 50 6.38 -19.19 21.69
N ILE A 51 6.22 -17.89 21.42
CA ILE A 51 6.18 -17.36 20.05
C ILE A 51 7.55 -17.54 19.38
N ALA A 52 8.64 -17.17 20.07
CA ALA A 52 10.00 -17.32 19.56
C ALA A 52 10.31 -18.79 19.19
N GLN A 53 9.91 -19.74 20.04
CA GLN A 53 10.07 -21.17 19.76
C GLN A 53 9.26 -21.61 18.54
N ALA A 54 8.01 -21.15 18.41
CA ALA A 54 7.16 -21.47 17.26
C ALA A 54 7.74 -20.92 15.96
N PHE A 55 8.19 -19.67 15.94
CA PHE A 55 8.82 -19.07 14.77
C PHE A 55 10.17 -19.71 14.43
N SER A 56 10.97 -20.08 15.43
CA SER A 56 12.25 -20.78 15.22
C SER A 56 12.04 -22.19 14.65
N ALA A 57 10.91 -22.84 14.93
CA ALA A 57 10.57 -24.14 14.35
C ALA A 57 10.16 -24.04 12.87
N ILE A 58 9.73 -22.86 12.40
CA ILE A 58 9.33 -22.64 11.00
C ILE A 58 10.58 -22.34 10.19
N ILE A 59 10.86 -23.15 9.16
CA ILE A 59 12.05 -22.94 8.30
C ILE A 59 11.69 -22.38 6.92
N ASN A 60 10.45 -22.56 6.47
CA ASN A 60 10.00 -22.25 5.10
C ASN A 60 9.19 -20.95 5.00
N LEU A 61 9.14 -20.13 6.06
CA LEU A 61 8.36 -18.89 6.05
C LEU A 61 8.93 -17.90 5.03
N LYS A 62 8.09 -17.49 4.08
CA LYS A 62 8.41 -16.49 3.06
C LYS A 62 7.63 -15.20 3.24
N HIS A 63 6.41 -15.27 3.77
CA HIS A 63 5.54 -14.11 3.88
C HIS A 63 5.01 -13.96 5.30
N LEU A 64 5.33 -12.85 5.96
CA LEU A 64 4.91 -12.56 7.33
C LEU A 64 4.09 -11.27 7.39
N PHE A 65 2.86 -11.40 7.90
CA PHE A 65 1.92 -10.29 8.12
C PHE A 65 1.55 -10.19 9.59
N LEU A 66 1.94 -9.10 10.24
CA LEU A 66 1.63 -8.81 11.64
C LEU A 66 0.35 -7.96 11.74
N LEU A 67 -0.77 -8.60 12.03
CA LEU A 67 -2.10 -7.98 12.02
C LEU A 67 -2.36 -7.23 13.34
N GLY A 68 -2.25 -5.91 13.32
CA GLY A 68 -2.57 -5.03 14.45
C GLY A 68 -3.79 -4.16 14.19
N GLN A 69 -4.45 -3.72 15.28
CA GLN A 69 -5.35 -2.57 15.28
C GLN A 69 -4.58 -1.34 15.76
N ASN A 70 -4.76 -0.21 15.09
CA ASN A 70 -3.88 0.95 15.24
C ASN A 70 -3.96 1.67 16.60
N SER A 71 -4.95 1.35 17.44
CA SER A 71 -5.13 1.96 18.75
C SER A 71 -4.31 1.32 19.87
N GLN A 72 -3.72 0.14 19.64
CA GLN A 72 -2.90 -0.55 20.65
C GLN A 72 -1.47 -0.74 20.15
N PRO A 73 -0.46 -0.62 21.03
CA PRO A 73 0.92 -0.97 20.70
C PRO A 73 1.04 -2.48 20.50
N ALA A 74 1.68 -2.89 19.41
CA ALA A 74 1.91 -4.30 19.14
C ALA A 74 2.69 -4.96 20.27
N SER A 75 2.25 -6.16 20.66
CA SER A 75 2.88 -6.95 21.73
C SER A 75 4.10 -7.71 21.23
N ILE A 76 4.23 -7.91 19.92
CA ILE A 76 5.33 -8.68 19.33
C ILE A 76 6.54 -7.78 19.10
N LYS A 77 7.68 -8.21 19.64
CA LYS A 77 8.98 -7.60 19.42
C LYS A 77 9.68 -8.27 18.25
N LEU A 78 10.50 -7.52 17.50
CA LEU A 78 11.29 -8.10 16.41
C LEU A 78 12.40 -9.02 16.93
N SER A 79 12.93 -8.75 18.13
CA SER A 79 13.82 -9.65 18.87
C SER A 79 13.24 -11.05 19.08
N THR A 80 11.91 -11.20 19.17
CA THR A 80 11.24 -12.52 19.22
C THR A 80 11.50 -13.36 17.96
N LEU A 81 11.86 -12.70 16.85
CA LEU A 81 12.19 -13.33 15.57
C LEU A 81 13.70 -13.43 15.32
N ALA A 82 14.54 -12.96 16.24
CA ALA A 82 15.98 -12.78 15.98
C ALA A 82 16.75 -14.08 15.69
N SER A 83 16.29 -15.21 16.23
CA SER A 83 16.88 -16.56 16.08
C SER A 83 16.32 -17.37 14.91
N CYS A 84 15.41 -16.80 14.12
CA CYS A 84 14.76 -17.52 13.04
C CYS A 84 15.72 -17.76 11.87
N THR A 85 15.58 -18.91 11.20
CA THR A 85 16.44 -19.32 10.08
C THR A 85 15.80 -19.07 8.71
N PHE A 86 14.49 -18.79 8.67
CA PHE A 86 13.79 -18.47 7.42
C PHE A 86 14.27 -17.12 6.84
N SER A 87 14.09 -16.96 5.52
CA SER A 87 14.36 -15.71 4.82
C SER A 87 13.08 -15.22 4.15
N LEU A 88 12.63 -14.04 4.54
CA LEU A 88 11.37 -13.45 4.07
C LEU A 88 11.51 -12.89 2.65
N CYS A 89 10.45 -13.04 1.87
CA CYS A 89 10.20 -12.36 0.61
C CYS A 89 9.19 -11.21 0.79
N SER A 90 8.32 -11.30 1.79
CA SER A 90 7.33 -10.26 2.12
C SER A 90 7.23 -10.04 3.62
N PHE A 91 7.21 -8.76 4.02
CA PHE A 91 7.00 -8.37 5.40
C PHE A 91 6.04 -7.19 5.50
N ALA A 92 5.03 -7.28 6.36
CA ALA A 92 4.09 -6.20 6.58
C ALA A 92 3.48 -6.28 7.99
N GLY A 93 2.97 -5.14 8.46
CA GLY A 93 2.21 -5.07 9.70
C GLY A 93 2.95 -4.42 10.86
N GLN A 94 2.26 -4.32 11.99
CA GLN A 94 2.69 -3.51 13.14
C GLN A 94 3.62 -4.31 14.06
N VAL A 95 4.75 -3.71 14.43
CA VAL A 95 5.68 -4.18 15.47
C VAL A 95 5.63 -3.24 16.67
N SER A 96 6.07 -3.71 17.83
CA SER A 96 6.01 -2.92 19.07
C SER A 96 6.66 -1.54 18.89
N GLY A 97 5.98 -0.48 19.36
CA GLY A 97 6.42 0.91 19.17
C GLY A 97 7.63 1.31 20.00
N ASP A 98 7.95 0.54 21.05
CA ASP A 98 9.09 0.76 21.93
C ASP A 98 10.43 0.27 21.32
N LEU A 99 10.37 -0.36 20.14
CA LEU A 99 11.56 -0.85 19.45
C LEU A 99 12.33 0.33 18.88
N GLY A 100 13.62 0.41 19.22
CA GLY A 100 14.53 1.35 18.60
C GLY A 100 14.61 1.10 17.08
N ILE A 101 14.81 2.16 16.30
CA ILE A 101 14.99 2.12 14.83
C ILE A 101 15.99 1.02 14.45
N GLN A 102 17.09 0.92 15.21
CA GLN A 102 18.17 -0.03 14.95
C GLN A 102 17.70 -1.49 14.93
N GLU A 103 16.82 -1.90 15.86
CA GLU A 103 16.32 -3.28 15.91
C GLU A 103 15.50 -3.62 14.65
N GLN A 104 14.75 -2.65 14.13
CA GLN A 104 14.03 -2.84 12.87
C GLN A 104 15.00 -2.91 11.68
N LEU A 105 16.02 -2.06 11.63
CA LEU A 105 17.03 -2.11 10.58
C LEU A 105 17.80 -3.44 10.61
N ASP A 106 18.20 -3.92 11.79
CA ASP A 106 18.88 -5.20 11.97
C ASP A 106 18.02 -6.38 11.51
N PHE A 107 16.72 -6.35 11.81
CA PHE A 107 15.77 -7.33 11.31
C PHE A 107 15.68 -7.31 9.79
N LEU A 108 15.54 -6.14 9.17
CA LEU A 108 15.46 -6.01 7.71
C LEU A 108 16.77 -6.43 7.02
N LEU A 109 17.92 -6.17 7.63
CA LEU A 109 19.23 -6.62 7.15
C LEU A 109 19.36 -8.15 7.10
N LYS A 110 18.74 -8.87 8.05
CA LYS A 110 18.71 -10.35 8.06
C LYS A 110 17.84 -10.94 6.94
N HIS A 111 17.02 -10.14 6.29
CA HIS A 111 16.10 -10.58 5.23
C HIS A 111 16.32 -9.83 3.91
N PRO A 112 17.50 -9.98 3.27
CA PRO A 112 17.84 -9.25 2.03
C PRO A 112 16.98 -9.67 0.82
N THR A 113 16.27 -10.79 0.91
CA THR A 113 15.39 -11.32 -0.14
C THR A 113 13.99 -10.70 -0.14
N ILE A 114 13.69 -9.76 0.77
CA ILE A 114 12.41 -9.08 0.79
C ILE A 114 12.24 -8.25 -0.49
N GLU A 115 11.19 -8.58 -1.24
CA GLU A 115 10.77 -7.85 -2.45
C GLU A 115 9.54 -6.99 -2.19
N TYR A 116 8.75 -7.32 -1.16
CA TYR A 116 7.55 -6.58 -0.74
C TYR A 116 7.62 -6.17 0.73
N TRP A 117 7.43 -4.88 0.99
CA TRP A 117 7.44 -4.37 2.36
C TRP A 117 6.39 -3.30 2.63
N VAL A 118 5.73 -3.40 3.78
CA VAL A 118 4.86 -2.34 4.32
C VAL A 118 5.46 -1.83 5.63
N PRO A 119 6.22 -0.72 5.58
CA PRO A 119 6.78 -0.12 6.78
C PRO A 119 5.69 0.36 7.75
N THR A 120 5.99 0.27 9.05
CA THR A 120 5.13 0.84 10.09
C THR A 120 5.26 2.36 10.16
N GLU A 121 4.19 3.05 10.53
CA GLU A 121 4.22 4.50 10.67
C GLU A 121 5.29 5.00 11.69
N PRO A 122 5.44 4.39 12.89
CA PRO A 122 6.48 4.81 13.83
C PRO A 122 7.88 4.72 13.24
N PHE A 123 8.19 3.60 12.57
CA PHE A 123 9.48 3.43 11.90
C PHE A 123 9.73 4.53 10.87
N LEU A 124 8.74 4.82 10.04
CA LEU A 124 8.86 5.83 9.00
C LEU A 124 9.08 7.24 9.55
N ARG A 125 8.41 7.59 10.65
CA ARG A 125 8.61 8.90 11.31
C ARG A 125 10.02 9.06 11.88
N SER A 126 10.68 7.95 12.18
CA SER A 126 11.98 7.94 12.83
C SER A 126 13.16 7.89 11.86
N VAL A 127 12.93 7.66 10.56
CA VAL A 127 13.99 7.50 9.56
C VAL A 127 13.97 8.65 8.55
N ASN A 128 15.10 9.37 8.43
CA ASN A 128 15.25 10.47 7.47
C ASN A 128 15.69 9.98 6.07
N SER A 129 16.38 8.84 5.99
CA SER A 129 16.81 8.19 4.76
C SER A 129 16.98 6.70 4.97
N PHE A 130 16.71 5.89 3.95
CA PHE A 130 16.95 4.46 4.04
C PHE A 130 18.40 4.11 3.69
N PRO A 131 19.14 3.40 4.56
CA PRO A 131 20.46 2.88 4.20
C PRO A 131 20.39 2.00 2.95
N THR A 132 21.33 2.18 2.02
CA THR A 132 21.32 1.54 0.69
C THR A 132 21.47 0.02 0.74
N ASN A 133 22.04 -0.51 1.82
CA ASN A 133 22.24 -1.94 2.08
C ASN A 133 21.00 -2.66 2.64
N ILE A 134 19.96 -1.93 3.06
CA ILE A 134 18.76 -2.50 3.65
C ILE A 134 17.73 -2.79 2.56
N LEU A 135 17.25 -4.03 2.45
CA LEU A 135 16.28 -4.47 1.43
C LEU A 135 16.74 -4.13 -0.01
N PRO A 136 17.89 -4.65 -0.48
CA PRO A 136 18.43 -4.33 -1.81
C PRO A 136 17.51 -4.81 -2.95
N ASN A 137 16.68 -5.82 -2.69
CA ASN A 137 15.75 -6.40 -3.66
C ASN A 137 14.33 -5.82 -3.55
N LEU A 138 14.13 -4.74 -2.80
CA LEU A 138 12.81 -4.14 -2.62
C LEU A 138 12.25 -3.64 -3.96
N ARG A 139 11.22 -4.33 -4.46
CA ARG A 139 10.54 -4.00 -5.71
C ARG A 139 9.18 -3.36 -5.48
N GLN A 140 8.55 -3.69 -4.36
CA GLN A 140 7.18 -3.31 -4.05
C GLN A 140 7.12 -2.75 -2.62
N THR A 141 6.54 -1.57 -2.46
CA THR A 141 6.32 -0.99 -1.13
C THR A 141 5.01 -0.23 -1.07
N VAL A 142 4.41 -0.24 0.12
CA VAL A 142 3.25 0.58 0.44
C VAL A 142 3.69 1.68 1.40
N LEU A 143 3.42 2.94 1.06
CA LEU A 143 3.64 4.08 1.96
C LEU A 143 2.31 4.70 2.36
N VAL A 144 2.24 5.16 3.62
CA VAL A 144 1.05 5.81 4.19
C VAL A 144 1.19 7.34 4.20
N ARG A 145 2.38 7.90 3.93
CA ARG A 145 2.60 9.36 3.84
C ARG A 145 3.58 9.76 2.72
N PRO A 146 3.36 10.88 2.02
CA PRO A 146 4.23 11.33 0.93
C PRO A 146 5.60 11.85 1.36
N SER A 147 5.68 12.50 2.52
CA SER A 147 6.93 13.09 3.01
C SER A 147 8.08 12.07 3.14
N LEU A 148 7.72 10.79 3.24
CA LEU A 148 8.61 9.65 3.38
C LEU A 148 9.17 9.13 2.06
N MET A 149 8.68 9.63 0.91
CA MET A 149 9.19 9.26 -0.41
C MET A 149 10.66 9.64 -0.59
N LYS A 150 11.14 10.68 0.12
CA LYS A 150 12.56 11.06 0.13
C LYS A 150 13.45 9.94 0.65
N ALA A 151 12.93 9.10 1.56
CA ALA A 151 13.69 8.00 2.11
C ALA A 151 13.92 6.89 1.06
N LEU A 152 13.09 6.81 0.00
CA LEU A 152 13.16 5.77 -1.04
C LEU A 152 14.22 6.03 -2.15
N GLY A 153 14.91 7.17 -2.12
CA GLY A 153 15.84 7.57 -3.19
C GLY A 153 16.92 6.53 -3.51
N GLY A 154 17.17 6.30 -4.80
CA GLY A 154 18.25 5.44 -5.31
C GLY A 154 17.96 3.93 -5.35
N ARG A 155 16.72 3.50 -5.07
CA ARG A 155 16.32 2.08 -5.06
C ARG A 155 15.65 1.63 -6.36
N PRO A 156 15.74 0.34 -6.75
CA PRO A 156 15.11 -0.21 -7.95
C PRO A 156 13.61 -0.49 -7.73
N ILE A 157 12.86 0.50 -7.24
CA ILE A 157 11.43 0.35 -6.95
C ILE A 157 10.67 0.24 -8.27
N GLU A 158 10.09 -0.93 -8.53
CA GLU A 158 9.29 -1.18 -9.72
C GLU A 158 7.81 -0.89 -9.49
N SER A 159 7.34 -1.01 -8.24
CA SER A 159 5.96 -0.81 -7.86
C SER A 159 5.85 -0.04 -6.54
N LEU A 160 5.06 1.04 -6.55
CA LEU A 160 4.84 1.88 -5.39
C LEU A 160 3.34 2.14 -5.24
N MET A 161 2.85 1.90 -4.05
CA MET A 161 1.50 2.22 -3.67
C MET A 161 1.54 3.23 -2.53
N ILE A 162 0.80 4.32 -2.67
CA ILE A 162 0.64 5.31 -1.62
C ILE A 162 -0.85 5.39 -1.30
N LEU A 163 -1.20 5.10 -0.06
CA LEU A 163 -2.57 5.25 0.44
C LEU A 163 -2.67 6.41 1.43
N PHE A 164 -3.74 7.17 1.30
CA PHE A 164 -4.21 8.22 2.22
C PHE A 164 -5.58 7.82 2.76
N ILE A 165 -5.75 7.79 4.09
CA ILE A 165 -6.96 7.30 4.76
C ILE A 165 -7.46 8.34 5.76
N ASP A 166 -8.73 8.78 5.62
CA ASP A 166 -9.41 9.68 6.59
C ASP A 166 -9.80 8.90 7.85
N ILE A 167 -9.71 9.56 9.01
CA ILE A 167 -9.87 8.98 10.35
C ILE A 167 -11.25 9.27 10.97
N THR A 168 -12.18 9.87 10.24
CA THR A 168 -13.42 10.39 10.83
C THR A 168 -14.66 9.49 10.70
N HIS A 169 -14.65 8.44 9.86
CA HIS A 169 -15.87 7.65 9.59
C HIS A 169 -15.64 6.13 9.72
N SER A 170 -15.97 5.60 10.90
CA SER A 170 -15.90 4.18 11.30
C SER A 170 -16.94 3.28 10.60
N ARG A 171 -16.48 2.17 10.01
CA ARG A 171 -16.84 0.77 10.34
C ARG A 171 -16.34 -0.18 9.24
N ALA A 172 -15.59 -1.20 9.70
CA ALA A 172 -14.93 -2.29 8.97
C ALA A 172 -13.47 -2.02 8.52
N VAL A 173 -12.55 -2.68 9.24
CA VAL A 173 -11.08 -2.69 9.08
C VAL A 173 -10.44 -1.30 9.18
N GLU A 174 -10.43 -0.76 10.40
CA GLU A 174 -9.85 0.54 10.74
C GLU A 174 -8.32 0.50 10.80
N TYR A 175 -7.67 1.01 9.76
CA TYR A 175 -6.29 1.46 9.79
C TYR A 175 -6.27 3.00 9.76
N THR A 176 -6.02 3.63 10.91
CA THR A 176 -5.80 5.09 11.06
C THR A 176 -4.56 5.59 10.29
N HIS A 177 -4.66 6.76 9.63
CA HIS A 177 -3.93 8.01 9.92
C HIS A 177 -3.84 8.98 8.72
N GLY A 178 -4.38 10.20 8.91
CA GLY A 178 -3.88 11.51 8.42
C GLY A 178 -4.26 11.97 7.01
N SER A 179 -4.71 13.24 6.89
CA SER A 179 -4.67 13.98 5.62
C SER A 179 -3.23 14.14 5.12
N LEU A 180 -3.05 14.53 3.85
CA LEU A 180 -1.78 14.68 3.14
C LEU A 180 -0.71 15.55 3.85
N GLY A 181 -1.03 16.10 5.02
CA GLY A 181 -0.42 17.31 5.56
C GLY A 181 -0.98 18.50 4.78
N PRO A 182 -1.02 19.69 5.38
CA PRO A 182 -1.50 20.90 4.71
C PRO A 182 -0.68 21.30 3.46
N ASP A 183 0.45 20.63 3.18
CA ASP A 183 1.45 21.07 2.20
C ASP A 183 1.62 20.15 0.97
N TRP A 184 0.85 19.06 0.82
CA TRP A 184 1.04 18.11 -0.29
C TRP A 184 -0.24 17.86 -1.08
N SER A 185 -0.21 18.16 -2.39
CA SER A 185 -1.24 17.75 -3.34
C SER A 185 -0.88 16.45 -4.06
N THR A 186 -1.85 15.79 -4.71
CA THR A 186 -1.60 14.66 -5.63
C THR A 186 -0.55 15.02 -6.69
N ILE A 187 -0.57 16.27 -7.16
CA ILE A 187 0.38 16.77 -8.17
C ILE A 187 1.79 16.85 -7.58
N ASP A 188 1.94 17.33 -6.35
CA ASP A 188 3.24 17.38 -5.67
C ASP A 188 3.81 15.99 -5.46
N ILE A 189 2.95 15.02 -5.14
CA ILE A 189 3.34 13.62 -4.98
C ILE A 189 3.89 13.07 -6.28
N ILE A 190 3.12 13.13 -7.36
CA ILE A 190 3.52 12.59 -8.67
C ILE A 190 4.75 13.34 -9.20
N SER A 191 4.81 14.66 -9.01
CA SER A 191 5.94 15.48 -9.44
C SER A 191 7.24 15.10 -8.73
N ASN A 192 7.18 14.77 -7.43
CA ASN A 192 8.35 14.32 -6.69
C ASN A 192 8.72 12.87 -7.01
N LEU A 193 7.73 11.98 -7.14
CA LEU A 193 7.97 10.58 -7.51
C LEU A 193 8.57 10.42 -8.90
N SER A 194 8.07 11.15 -9.88
CA SER A 194 8.61 11.09 -11.24
C SER A 194 10.07 11.53 -11.31
N ARG A 195 10.51 12.43 -10.43
CA ARG A 195 11.93 12.81 -10.29
C ARG A 195 12.75 11.77 -9.53
N ALA A 196 12.21 11.23 -8.43
CA ALA A 196 12.93 10.33 -7.54
C ALA A 196 12.98 8.88 -8.05
N ALA A 197 11.96 8.44 -8.78
CA ALA A 197 11.75 7.08 -9.26
C ALA A 197 11.16 7.08 -10.70
N PRO A 198 11.86 7.64 -11.70
CA PRO A 198 11.36 7.72 -13.08
C PRO A 198 11.10 6.34 -13.72
N ASN A 199 11.74 5.29 -13.21
CA ASN A 199 11.63 3.92 -13.71
C ASN A 199 10.49 3.11 -13.08
N LEU A 200 9.64 3.74 -12.26
CA LEU A 200 8.50 3.09 -11.64
C LEU A 200 7.57 2.51 -12.71
N LYS A 201 7.15 1.25 -12.57
CA LYS A 201 6.26 0.55 -13.51
C LYS A 201 4.81 0.63 -13.10
N ILE A 202 4.51 0.66 -11.80
CA ILE A 202 3.15 0.76 -11.29
C ILE A 202 3.10 1.80 -10.17
N LEU A 203 2.17 2.74 -10.30
CA LEU A 203 1.85 3.73 -9.28
C LEU A 203 0.37 3.61 -8.93
N THR A 204 0.06 3.41 -7.66
CA THR A 204 -1.29 3.55 -7.12
C THR A 204 -1.29 4.66 -6.08
N LEU A 205 -2.10 5.68 -6.31
CA LEU A 205 -2.40 6.73 -5.37
C LEU A 205 -3.88 6.60 -5.00
N GLY A 206 -4.19 6.38 -3.73
CA GLY A 206 -5.57 6.39 -3.28
C GLY A 206 -5.74 7.33 -2.11
N SER A 207 -6.72 8.22 -2.18
CA SER A 207 -7.17 9.06 -1.08
C SER A 207 -8.60 8.71 -0.74
N LEU A 208 -8.85 8.23 0.48
CA LEU A 208 -10.20 8.04 1.01
C LEU A 208 -10.79 9.34 1.61
N ILE A 209 -10.00 10.42 1.64
CA ILE A 209 -10.41 11.74 2.12
C ILE A 209 -11.05 12.50 0.96
N LYS A 210 -12.23 13.09 1.20
CA LYS A 210 -13.00 13.83 0.19
C LYS A 210 -12.44 15.23 -0.14
N ASP A 211 -11.65 15.86 0.73
CA ASP A 211 -11.64 17.33 0.74
C ASP A 211 -10.38 18.09 0.28
N ASP A 212 -9.17 17.51 0.16
CA ASP A 212 -7.97 18.37 -0.09
C ASP A 212 -7.20 18.12 -1.39
N SER A 213 -7.50 17.05 -2.16
CA SER A 213 -6.68 16.68 -3.33
C SER A 213 -7.46 16.60 -4.64
N VAL A 214 -8.24 17.64 -4.91
CA VAL A 214 -9.06 17.75 -6.13
C VAL A 214 -8.18 18.03 -7.35
N ILE A 215 -8.24 17.14 -8.34
CA ILE A 215 -7.71 17.42 -9.68
C ILE A 215 -8.77 18.19 -10.46
N THR A 216 -8.50 19.47 -10.71
CA THR A 216 -9.36 20.39 -11.46
C THR A 216 -8.86 20.48 -12.90
N ALA A 217 -9.66 21.08 -13.79
CA ALA A 217 -9.21 21.32 -15.15
C ALA A 217 -8.02 22.30 -15.23
N GLU A 218 -7.87 23.19 -14.25
CA GLU A 218 -6.78 24.17 -14.20
C GLU A 218 -5.44 23.52 -13.85
N ASN A 219 -5.46 22.47 -13.01
CA ASN A 219 -4.25 21.80 -12.52
C ASN A 219 -3.98 20.44 -13.20
N GLN A 220 -4.91 19.95 -14.04
CA GLN A 220 -4.79 18.70 -14.79
C GLN A 220 -3.53 18.65 -15.65
N GLN A 221 -3.18 19.74 -16.35
CA GLN A 221 -2.01 19.75 -17.23
C GLN A 221 -0.71 19.53 -16.45
N SER A 222 -0.58 20.17 -15.27
CA SER A 222 0.57 19.96 -14.38
C SER A 222 0.72 18.49 -13.95
N LEU A 223 -0.40 17.80 -13.76
CA LEU A 223 -0.42 16.37 -13.44
C LEU A 223 0.03 15.52 -14.63
N VAL A 224 -0.47 15.82 -15.84
CA VAL A 224 -0.06 15.17 -17.09
C VAL A 224 1.44 15.35 -17.32
N ASP A 225 1.96 16.56 -17.15
CA ASP A 225 3.38 16.88 -17.28
C ASP A 225 4.24 16.15 -16.23
N ALA A 226 3.72 15.98 -15.01
CA ALA A 226 4.38 15.19 -13.98
C ALA A 226 4.43 13.70 -14.34
N VAL A 227 3.35 13.14 -14.91
CA VAL A 227 3.30 11.74 -15.36
C VAL A 227 4.19 11.51 -16.58
N ALA A 228 4.33 12.48 -17.47
CA ALA A 228 5.19 12.41 -18.66
C ALA A 228 6.67 12.15 -18.32
N ARG A 229 7.10 12.48 -17.09
CA ARG A 229 8.48 12.29 -16.62
C ARG A 229 8.82 10.85 -16.26
N PHE A 230 7.83 9.94 -16.17
CA PHE A 230 8.13 8.52 -15.97
C PHE A 230 8.54 7.85 -17.29
N CYS A 231 9.63 7.09 -17.25
CA CYS A 231 10.16 6.37 -18.41
C CYS A 231 9.50 5.01 -18.63
N HIS A 232 9.01 4.38 -17.55
CA HIS A 232 8.58 2.98 -17.56
C HIS A 232 7.22 2.72 -16.89
N LEU A 233 6.48 3.77 -16.53
CA LEU A 233 5.19 3.64 -15.89
C LEU A 233 4.20 2.99 -16.84
N LYS A 234 3.73 1.78 -16.50
CA LYS A 234 2.78 0.97 -17.26
C LYS A 234 1.36 1.09 -16.73
N ILE A 235 1.21 1.23 -15.42
CA ILE A 235 -0.07 1.26 -14.74
C ILE A 235 -0.10 2.44 -13.78
N LEU A 236 -1.12 3.29 -13.93
CA LEU A 236 -1.40 4.40 -13.01
C LEU A 236 -2.82 4.25 -12.47
N VAL A 237 -2.96 4.20 -11.16
CA VAL A 237 -4.25 4.22 -10.47
C VAL A 237 -4.31 5.49 -9.64
N LEU A 238 -5.20 6.40 -10.02
CA LEU A 238 -5.46 7.63 -9.28
C LEU A 238 -6.85 7.53 -8.64
N ASN A 239 -6.92 6.92 -7.46
CA ASN A 239 -8.13 6.92 -6.64
C ASN A 239 -8.20 8.21 -5.80
N THR A 240 -8.21 9.36 -6.48
CA THR A 240 -8.46 10.69 -5.88
C THR A 240 -9.54 11.41 -6.68
N TYR A 241 -10.27 12.32 -6.05
CA TYR A 241 -11.38 13.01 -6.70
C TYR A 241 -10.90 13.90 -7.85
N MET A 242 -11.52 13.73 -9.03
CA MET A 242 -11.17 14.45 -10.24
C MET A 242 -12.39 15.21 -10.79
N CYS A 243 -12.59 16.45 -10.34
CA CYS A 243 -13.59 17.36 -10.92
C CYS A 243 -13.39 17.55 -12.43
N ALA A 244 -12.16 17.41 -12.92
CA ALA A 244 -11.85 17.47 -14.34
C ALA A 244 -12.65 16.48 -15.21
N LEU A 245 -13.15 15.37 -14.63
CA LEU A 245 -13.96 14.37 -15.33
C LEU A 245 -15.44 14.76 -15.43
N GLN A 246 -15.91 15.74 -14.66
CA GLN A 246 -17.32 16.11 -14.57
C GLN A 246 -17.73 17.23 -15.52
N LYS A 247 -16.79 17.77 -16.31
CA LYS A 247 -17.12 18.78 -17.31
C LYS A 247 -17.95 18.15 -18.43
N HIS A 248 -19.13 18.71 -18.69
CA HIS A 248 -19.87 18.39 -19.90
C HIS A 248 -19.10 18.90 -21.11
N THR A 249 -19.02 18.03 -22.11
CA THR A 249 -18.43 18.31 -23.42
C THR A 249 -19.51 18.08 -24.46
N ASP A 250 -19.46 18.82 -25.56
CA ASP A 250 -20.34 18.62 -26.71
C ASP A 250 -19.94 17.36 -27.53
N GLU A 251 -18.87 16.66 -27.14
CA GLU A 251 -18.47 15.39 -27.74
C GLU A 251 -19.35 14.22 -27.30
N ASP A 252 -19.83 13.46 -28.28
CA ASP A 252 -20.60 12.25 -28.08
C ASP A 252 -19.75 11.09 -27.50
N PRO A 253 -20.40 10.12 -26.83
CA PRO A 253 -19.79 8.83 -26.51
C PRO A 253 -19.17 8.17 -27.75
N ASP A 254 -18.09 7.41 -27.57
CA ASP A 254 -17.46 6.69 -28.67
C ASP A 254 -18.43 5.64 -29.23
N PRO A 255 -18.81 5.71 -30.52
CA PRO A 255 -19.74 4.75 -31.12
C PRO A 255 -19.20 3.32 -31.11
N GLU A 256 -17.88 3.13 -31.03
CA GLU A 256 -17.24 1.81 -30.99
C GLU A 256 -17.11 1.25 -29.55
N ASN A 257 -17.50 2.03 -28.54
CA ASN A 257 -17.35 1.68 -27.13
C ASN A 257 -18.71 1.53 -26.43
N PRO A 258 -19.32 0.34 -26.41
CA PRO A 258 -20.66 0.14 -25.85
C PRO A 258 -20.75 0.47 -24.35
N LEU A 259 -19.61 0.45 -23.62
CA LEU A 259 -19.57 0.79 -22.20
C LEU A 259 -19.84 2.27 -21.93
N GLU A 260 -19.56 3.14 -22.90
CA GLU A 260 -19.84 4.57 -22.79
C GLU A 260 -21.32 4.94 -23.03
N HIS A 261 -22.09 4.02 -23.61
CA HIS A 261 -23.54 4.17 -23.79
C HIS A 261 -24.33 3.59 -22.61
N SER A 262 -23.64 3.13 -21.56
CA SER A 262 -24.28 2.55 -20.39
C SER A 262 -24.90 3.63 -19.48
N VAL A 263 -25.97 3.26 -18.77
CA VAL A 263 -26.63 4.10 -17.76
C VAL A 263 -25.71 4.55 -16.62
N ALA A 264 -24.54 3.91 -16.46
CA ALA A 264 -23.52 4.31 -15.48
C ALA A 264 -23.00 5.74 -15.72
N TRP A 265 -23.16 6.27 -16.94
CA TRP A 265 -22.74 7.61 -17.33
C TRP A 265 -23.81 8.70 -17.15
N GLU A 266 -24.98 8.38 -16.59
CA GLU A 266 -26.04 9.39 -16.38
C GLU A 266 -25.50 10.61 -15.59
N GLY A 267 -25.64 11.80 -16.21
CA GLY A 267 -25.14 13.07 -15.65
C GLY A 267 -23.63 13.30 -15.77
N ARG A 268 -22.91 12.55 -16.62
CA ARG A 268 -21.46 12.69 -16.85
C ARG A 268 -21.09 12.66 -18.33
N SER A 269 -19.87 13.08 -18.64
CA SER A 269 -19.32 13.00 -20.00
C SER A 269 -18.30 11.86 -20.13
N PRO A 270 -18.66 10.71 -20.76
CA PRO A 270 -17.68 9.69 -21.11
C PRO A 270 -16.58 10.21 -22.04
N ALA A 271 -16.91 11.15 -22.93
CA ALA A 271 -15.96 11.78 -23.83
C ALA A 271 -14.87 12.57 -23.09
N GLN A 272 -15.24 13.33 -22.05
CA GLN A 272 -14.28 14.05 -21.21
C GLN A 272 -13.32 13.10 -20.50
N ALA A 273 -13.84 12.01 -19.93
CA ALA A 273 -13.00 11.02 -19.25
C ALA A 273 -12.04 10.31 -20.21
N ARG A 274 -12.51 9.95 -21.42
CA ARG A 274 -11.66 9.42 -22.50
C ARG A 274 -10.59 10.42 -22.95
N GLN A 275 -10.94 11.70 -23.09
CA GLN A 275 -10.01 12.74 -23.50
C GLN A 275 -8.88 12.89 -22.47
N VAL A 276 -9.24 13.01 -21.19
CA VAL A 276 -8.28 13.07 -20.08
C VAL A 276 -7.37 11.84 -20.09
N ALA A 277 -7.95 10.63 -20.18
CA ALA A 277 -7.16 9.41 -20.24
C ALA A 277 -6.19 9.37 -21.43
N THR A 278 -6.63 9.83 -22.60
CA THR A 278 -5.81 9.92 -23.81
C THR A 278 -4.64 10.88 -23.62
N GLN A 279 -4.83 12.03 -22.96
CA GLN A 279 -3.74 12.97 -22.66
C GLN A 279 -2.65 12.33 -21.79
N PHE A 280 -3.02 11.62 -20.72
CA PHE A 280 -2.06 10.91 -19.87
C PHE A 280 -1.27 9.85 -20.64
N MET A 281 -1.96 9.02 -21.43
CA MET A 281 -1.32 7.94 -22.18
C MET A 281 -0.45 8.44 -23.34
N THR A 282 -0.81 9.59 -23.94
CA THR A 282 0.00 10.23 -24.97
C THR A 282 1.25 10.87 -24.36
N ALA A 283 1.10 11.53 -23.21
CA ALA A 283 2.20 12.20 -22.52
C ALA A 283 3.21 11.21 -21.90
N CYS A 284 2.77 10.03 -21.48
CA CYS A 284 3.63 8.95 -20.97
C CYS A 284 3.53 7.72 -21.89
N PRO A 285 4.39 7.59 -22.91
CA PRO A 285 4.30 6.52 -23.92
C PRO A 285 4.46 5.10 -23.38
N SER A 286 4.95 4.92 -22.15
CA SER A 286 5.01 3.62 -21.48
C SER A 286 3.69 3.22 -20.83
N LEU A 287 2.79 4.17 -20.60
CA LEU A 287 1.52 3.95 -19.90
C LEU A 287 0.60 3.10 -20.76
N ARG A 288 0.07 2.03 -20.17
CA ARG A 288 -0.81 1.06 -20.83
C ARG A 288 -2.18 1.01 -20.19
N ARG A 289 -2.27 1.29 -18.89
CA ARG A 289 -3.51 1.28 -18.13
C ARG A 289 -3.59 2.47 -17.18
N LEU A 290 -4.77 3.06 -17.11
CA LEU A 290 -5.06 4.21 -16.26
C LEU A 290 -6.41 4.03 -15.59
N SER A 291 -6.50 4.31 -14.30
CA SER A 291 -7.74 4.20 -13.54
C SER A 291 -8.02 5.49 -12.77
N PHE A 292 -9.25 5.98 -12.84
CA PHE A 292 -9.76 7.12 -12.06
C PHE A 292 -11.07 6.74 -11.34
N PRO A 293 -11.45 7.37 -10.22
CA PRO A 293 -12.71 7.08 -9.55
C PRO A 293 -13.91 7.60 -10.35
N ASP A 294 -15.00 6.86 -10.29
CA ASP A 294 -16.24 7.20 -11.00
C ASP A 294 -17.07 8.30 -10.30
N THR A 295 -17.17 8.28 -8.96
CA THR A 295 -18.09 9.16 -8.19
C THR A 295 -17.49 9.74 -6.90
N GLY A 296 -16.18 9.85 -6.84
CA GLY A 296 -15.46 10.08 -5.58
C GLY A 296 -14.70 8.84 -5.15
N PRO A 297 -13.96 8.92 -4.04
CA PRO A 297 -13.03 7.86 -3.65
C PRO A 297 -13.78 6.64 -3.10
N SER A 298 -14.39 5.87 -3.98
CA SER A 298 -14.96 4.56 -3.68
C SER A 298 -14.20 3.50 -4.48
N PRO A 299 -13.66 2.47 -3.82
CA PRO A 299 -12.84 1.47 -4.48
C PRO A 299 -13.61 0.51 -5.40
N THR A 300 -14.95 0.59 -5.44
CA THR A 300 -15.77 -0.40 -6.16
C THR A 300 -16.09 -0.02 -7.59
N ASN A 301 -16.04 1.27 -7.95
CA ASN A 301 -16.41 1.77 -9.27
C ASN A 301 -15.33 2.75 -9.75
N SER A 302 -14.26 2.23 -10.37
CA SER A 302 -13.27 3.08 -11.05
C SER A 302 -13.30 2.86 -12.54
N LEU A 303 -13.18 3.95 -13.28
CA LEU A 303 -13.11 3.98 -14.73
C LEU A 303 -11.70 3.56 -15.16
N THR A 304 -11.57 2.37 -15.71
CA THR A 304 -10.28 1.86 -16.20
C THR A 304 -10.21 2.00 -17.71
N TYR A 305 -9.15 2.66 -18.17
CA TYR A 305 -8.84 2.86 -19.58
C TYR A 305 -7.58 2.10 -19.98
N ILE A 306 -7.57 1.64 -21.22
CA ILE A 306 -6.40 1.06 -21.89
C ILE A 306 -6.04 1.86 -23.15
N LEU A 307 -4.77 1.81 -23.55
CA LEU A 307 -4.34 2.44 -24.80
C LEU A 307 -4.75 1.55 -25.99
N SER A 308 -5.54 2.11 -26.91
CA SER A 308 -5.96 1.48 -28.17
C SER A 308 -5.59 2.37 -29.35
N GLY A 309 -4.46 2.08 -29.99
CA GLY A 309 -3.89 2.98 -31.00
C GLY A 309 -3.38 4.28 -30.37
N THR A 310 -3.94 5.42 -30.78
CA THR A 310 -3.59 6.76 -30.25
C THR A 310 -4.60 7.30 -29.24
N LYS A 311 -5.66 6.55 -28.93
CA LYS A 311 -6.73 6.98 -28.03
C LYS A 311 -6.89 6.01 -26.87
N ALA A 312 -7.36 6.53 -25.74
CA ALA A 312 -7.80 5.69 -24.63
C ALA A 312 -9.15 5.03 -24.97
N LYS A 313 -9.31 3.77 -24.58
CA LYS A 313 -10.57 3.02 -24.67
C LYS A 313 -10.99 2.58 -23.27
N LEU A 314 -12.25 2.80 -22.91
CA LEU A 314 -12.80 2.31 -21.64
C LEU A 314 -12.80 0.78 -21.67
N ASP A 315 -12.17 0.17 -20.67
CA ASP A 315 -12.03 -1.28 -20.52
C ASP A 315 -12.99 -1.84 -19.46
N GLY A 316 -13.44 -1.00 -18.53
CA GLY A 316 -14.51 -1.34 -17.60
C GLY A 316 -14.59 -0.46 -16.36
N PHE A 317 -15.55 -0.80 -15.51
CA PHE A 317 -15.84 -0.13 -14.23
C PHE A 317 -15.28 -0.94 -13.05
N TYR A 318 -14.00 -1.27 -13.11
CA TYR A 318 -13.33 -2.02 -12.06
C TYR A 318 -12.06 -1.30 -11.68
N ILE A 319 -11.71 -1.37 -10.39
CA ILE A 319 -10.37 -0.98 -9.97
C ILE A 319 -9.38 -1.99 -10.55
N ILE A 320 -8.26 -1.49 -11.04
CA ILE A 320 -7.07 -2.32 -11.22
C ILE A 320 -6.72 -2.88 -9.85
N ASP A 321 -7.20 -4.10 -9.58
CA ASP A 321 -7.20 -4.70 -8.26
C ASP A 321 -5.78 -5.00 -7.80
N ASN A 322 -5.20 -4.00 -7.13
CA ASN A 322 -3.95 -4.12 -6.43
C ASN A 322 -4.22 -4.47 -4.94
N SER A 323 -5.46 -4.76 -4.53
CA SER A 323 -5.80 -5.22 -3.16
C SER A 323 -5.15 -6.58 -2.85
N GLY A 324 -4.93 -7.39 -3.89
CA GLY A 324 -4.09 -8.59 -3.83
C GLY A 324 -2.65 -8.32 -3.40
N TRP A 325 -2.16 -7.08 -3.42
CA TRP A 325 -0.84 -6.73 -2.88
C TRP A 325 -0.84 -6.63 -1.36
N TRP A 326 -2.00 -6.45 -0.74
CA TRP A 326 -2.19 -6.39 0.72
C TRP A 326 -2.55 -7.77 1.28
N LEU A 327 -3.12 -8.62 0.43
CA LEU A 327 -3.68 -9.93 0.77
C LEU A 327 -2.86 -11.11 0.23
N ARG A 328 -1.74 -10.88 -0.46
CA ARG A 328 -0.73 -11.91 -0.75
C ARG A 328 0.26 -11.95 0.39
#